data_AF-A0A969D0C9-F1
#
_entry.id   AF-A0A969D0C9-F1
#
_cell.length_a   1.000
_cell.length_b   1.000
_cell.length_c   1.000
_cell.angle_alpha   90.00
_cell.angle_beta   90.00
_cell.angle_gamma   90.00
#
_symmetry.space_group_name_H-M   'P 1'
#
loop_
_entity.id
_entity.type
_entity.pdbx_description
1 polymer ?
#
loop_
_entity_poly.entity_id
_entity_poly.type
_entity_poly.pdbx_seq_one_letter_code
_entity_poly.pdbx_strand_id
1 'polypeptide(L)'
;MDQPHARFRHAFAALIEQAPTEFEAVQELDVDLELVPAGEPGSARRPDIMVVRQEFGDRIAEEGGLVPASEVLLVVEIVSPSSKRTDHVHKRNDYADAGIPNYWIVDIDEPISLTACRLTEQFGYQDDQVATGVFRTDVPFPVEVELSRLV
;
A
#
# COMPACT_ATOMS: atom_id res chain seq x y z
N MET A 1 -2.06 17.41 -2.27
CA MET A 1 -2.58 16.29 -3.09
C MET A 1 -3.56 16.87 -4.08
N ASP A 2 -3.49 16.49 -5.35
CA ASP A 2 -4.44 16.98 -6.37
C ASP A 2 -5.79 16.24 -6.25
N GLN A 3 -6.90 16.88 -6.64
CA GLN A 3 -8.26 16.36 -6.50
C GLN A 3 -8.47 14.97 -7.16
N PRO A 4 -7.87 14.66 -8.34
CA PRO A 4 -7.98 13.34 -8.96
C PRO A 4 -7.34 12.22 -8.13
N HIS A 5 -6.20 12.49 -7.48
CA HIS A 5 -5.45 11.49 -6.71
C HIS A 5 -6.22 11.08 -5.44
N ALA A 6 -6.77 12.03 -4.69
CA ALA A 6 -7.58 11.75 -3.50
C ALA A 6 -8.86 10.95 -3.83
N ARG A 7 -9.51 11.29 -4.96
CA ARG A 7 -10.69 10.55 -5.44
C ARG A 7 -10.34 9.13 -5.84
N PHE A 8 -9.25 8.94 -6.59
CA PHE A 8 -8.79 7.62 -7.00
C PHE A 8 -8.44 6.77 -5.77
N ARG A 9 -7.71 7.33 -4.80
CA ARG A 9 -7.38 6.63 -3.54
C ARG A 9 -8.62 6.15 -2.82
N HIS A 10 -9.60 7.04 -2.63
CA HIS A 10 -10.83 6.66 -1.93
C HIS A 10 -11.58 5.53 -2.66
N ALA A 11 -11.65 5.60 -4.00
CA ALA A 11 -12.27 4.55 -4.80
C ALA A 11 -11.48 3.23 -4.73
N PHE A 12 -10.14 3.28 -4.75
CA PHE A 12 -9.28 2.10 -4.64
C PHE A 12 -9.40 1.45 -3.25
N ALA A 13 -9.42 2.24 -2.18
CA ALA A 13 -9.61 1.74 -0.82
C ALA A 13 -10.97 1.05 -0.65
N ALA A 14 -12.05 1.65 -1.18
CA ALA A 14 -13.38 1.04 -1.17
C ALA A 14 -13.47 -0.26 -2.00
N LEU A 15 -12.61 -0.46 -3.00
CA LEU A 15 -12.48 -1.76 -3.68
C LEU A 15 -11.78 -2.79 -2.80
N ILE A 16 -10.73 -2.38 -2.07
CA ILE A 16 -10.06 -3.28 -1.12
C ILE A 16 -11.02 -3.69 0.01
N GLU A 17 -11.92 -2.82 0.46
CA GLU A 17 -12.94 -3.18 1.47
C GLU A 17 -13.94 -4.26 0.99
N GLN A 18 -13.95 -4.61 -0.30
CA GLN A 18 -14.69 -5.76 -0.81
C GLN A 18 -13.91 -7.09 -0.64
N ALA A 19 -12.68 -7.03 -0.15
CA ALA A 19 -11.89 -8.19 0.26
C ALA A 19 -12.56 -8.93 1.44
N PRO A 20 -12.07 -10.13 1.80
CA PRO A 20 -12.52 -10.82 2.99
C PRO A 20 -12.52 -9.91 4.23
N THR A 21 -13.57 -9.99 5.05
CA THR A 21 -13.77 -9.11 6.22
C THR A 21 -12.69 -9.22 7.30
N GLU A 22 -11.79 -10.20 7.19
CA GLU A 22 -10.59 -10.35 8.01
C GLU A 22 -9.51 -9.30 7.72
N PHE A 23 -9.64 -8.53 6.64
CA PHE A 23 -8.72 -7.46 6.24
C PHE A 23 -9.39 -6.11 6.26
N GLU A 24 -8.61 -5.09 6.60
CA GLU A 24 -9.06 -3.70 6.64
C GLU A 24 -8.10 -2.79 5.88
N ALA A 25 -8.67 -1.88 5.08
CA ALA A 25 -7.91 -0.85 4.38
C ALA A 25 -7.79 0.40 5.26
N VAL A 26 -6.57 0.73 5.66
CA VAL A 26 -6.27 1.94 6.44
C VAL A 26 -5.69 3.00 5.50
N GLN A 27 -6.26 4.20 5.50
CA GLN A 27 -5.86 5.29 4.61
C GLN A 27 -5.14 6.40 5.37
N GLU A 28 -4.10 6.98 4.74
CA GLU A 28 -3.40 8.18 5.22
C GLU A 28 -2.92 8.13 6.69
N LEU A 29 -2.67 6.95 7.25
CA LEU A 29 -2.09 6.79 8.58
C LEU A 29 -0.59 6.53 8.49
N ASP A 30 0.15 6.98 9.49
CA ASP A 30 1.59 6.75 9.53
C ASP A 30 1.89 5.29 9.93
N VAL A 31 2.83 4.68 9.22
CA VAL A 31 3.44 3.39 9.55
C VAL A 31 4.81 3.63 10.21
N ASP A 32 5.07 2.97 11.33
CA ASP A 32 6.41 2.83 11.89
C ASP A 32 7.10 1.66 11.19
N LEU A 33 8.19 1.93 10.47
CA LEU A 33 8.96 0.91 9.76
C LEU A 33 9.73 -0.03 10.69
N GLU A 34 9.81 0.26 11.99
CA GLU A 34 10.51 -0.58 12.99
C GLU A 34 12.00 -0.80 12.68
N LEU A 35 12.58 0.08 11.84
CA LEU A 35 14.00 0.06 11.45
C LEU A 35 14.93 0.72 12.47
N VAL A 36 14.35 1.44 13.43
CA VAL A 36 15.06 2.11 14.52
C VAL A 36 14.34 1.83 15.84
N PRO A 37 15.01 1.95 17.00
CA PRO A 37 14.36 1.80 18.30
C PRO A 37 13.19 2.77 18.49
N ALA A 38 12.15 2.32 19.20
CA ALA A 38 10.97 3.12 19.49
C ALA A 38 11.33 4.48 20.13
N GLY A 39 10.81 5.56 19.56
CA GLY A 39 11.04 6.94 20.03
C GLY A 39 12.19 7.67 19.33
N GLU A 40 12.99 6.99 18.50
CA GLU A 40 13.97 7.63 17.62
C GLU A 40 13.29 8.17 16.33
N PRO A 41 13.64 9.36 15.86
CA PRO A 41 13.08 9.91 14.62
C PRO A 41 13.66 9.20 13.37
N GLY A 42 12.84 9.05 12.33
CA GLY A 42 13.30 8.67 10.99
C GLY A 42 12.81 7.33 10.46
N SER A 43 11.94 6.61 11.16
CA SER A 43 11.34 5.36 10.67
C SER A 43 9.87 5.48 10.25
N ALA A 44 9.24 6.66 10.31
CA ALA A 44 7.83 6.78 9.94
C ALA A 44 7.64 7.08 8.45
N ARG A 45 6.69 6.40 7.82
CA ARG A 45 6.19 6.69 6.46
C ARG A 45 4.68 6.87 6.48
N ARG A 46 4.13 7.60 5.50
CA ARG A 46 2.68 7.72 5.31
C ARG A 46 2.30 7.18 3.94
N PRO A 47 2.02 5.87 3.82
CA PRO A 47 1.50 5.31 2.58
C PRO A 47 0.10 5.84 2.28
N ASP A 48 -0.32 5.76 1.01
CA ASP A 48 -1.68 6.15 0.62
C ASP A 48 -2.71 5.19 1.21
N ILE A 49 -2.44 3.88 1.12
CA ILE A 49 -3.28 2.82 1.67
C ILE A 49 -2.38 1.72 2.26
N MET A 50 -2.79 1.19 3.41
CA MET A 50 -2.27 -0.03 4.00
C MET A 50 -3.40 -1.06 4.10
N VAL A 51 -3.05 -2.34 4.05
CA VAL A 51 -3.94 -3.41 4.47
C VAL A 51 -3.38 -4.09 5.70
N VAL A 52 -4.20 -4.17 6.73
CA VAL A 52 -3.91 -4.82 8.02
C VAL A 52 -4.97 -5.88 8.30
N ARG A 53 -4.78 -6.68 9.35
CA ARG A 53 -5.86 -7.52 9.87
C ARG A 53 -6.94 -6.66 10.54
N GLN A 54 -8.21 -7.02 10.35
CA GLN A 54 -9.35 -6.30 10.90
C GLN A 54 -9.22 -6.07 12.42
N GLU A 55 -8.84 -7.11 13.17
CA GLU A 55 -8.65 -7.04 14.62
C GLU A 55 -7.63 -5.96 15.07
N PHE A 56 -6.66 -5.66 14.20
CA PHE A 56 -5.68 -4.63 14.45
C PHE A 56 -6.20 -3.24 14.06
N GLY A 57 -6.93 -3.15 12.93
CA GLY A 57 -7.54 -1.90 12.49
C GLY A 57 -8.55 -1.35 13.50
N ASP A 58 -9.39 -2.20 14.08
CA ASP A 58 -10.32 -1.84 15.17
C ASP A 58 -9.58 -1.18 16.35
N ARG A 59 -8.44 -1.75 16.77
CA ARG A 59 -7.62 -1.21 17.86
C ARG A 59 -7.02 0.15 17.51
N ILE A 60 -6.51 0.31 16.28
CA ILE A 60 -5.95 1.57 15.80
C ILE A 60 -7.03 2.66 15.77
N ALA A 61 -8.26 2.34 15.36
CA ALA A 61 -9.37 3.28 15.35
C ALA A 61 -9.75 3.76 16.76
N GLU A 62 -9.62 2.89 17.77
CA GLU A 62 -9.91 3.20 19.17
C GLU A 62 -8.78 3.97 19.88
N GLU A 63 -7.53 3.52 19.71
CA GLU A 63 -6.38 4.00 20.48
C GLU A 63 -5.62 5.13 19.77
N GLY A 64 -5.74 5.21 18.44
CA GLY A 64 -4.89 6.04 17.58
C GLY A 64 -3.43 5.58 17.57
N GLY A 65 -2.62 6.12 16.65
CA GLY A 65 -1.17 5.90 16.66
C GLY A 65 -0.56 5.51 15.31
N LEU A 66 0.68 5.01 15.39
CA LEU A 66 1.42 4.48 14.26
C LEU A 66 1.06 3.01 14.06
N VAL A 67 0.92 2.59 12.81
CA VAL A 67 0.81 1.17 12.46
C VAL A 67 2.23 0.59 12.44
N PRO A 68 2.59 -0.42 13.24
CA PRO A 68 3.88 -1.08 13.10
C PRO A 68 3.94 -1.86 11.78
N ALA A 69 5.05 -1.80 11.07
CA ALA A 69 5.22 -2.48 9.78
C ALA A 69 4.95 -3.99 9.86
N SER A 70 5.23 -4.61 11.01
CA SER A 70 4.92 -6.02 11.28
C SER A 70 3.43 -6.38 11.24
N GLU A 71 2.52 -5.41 11.35
CA GLU A 71 1.06 -5.60 11.25
C GLU A 71 0.52 -5.28 9.84
N VAL A 72 1.38 -4.81 8.92
CA VAL A 72 1.01 -4.44 7.55
C VAL A 72 1.22 -5.61 6.58
N LEU A 73 0.15 -6.03 5.92
CA LEU A 73 0.17 -7.10 4.91
C LEU A 73 0.47 -6.57 3.50
N LEU A 74 0.04 -5.35 3.20
CA LEU A 74 0.20 -4.68 1.92
C LEU A 74 0.30 -3.17 2.12
N VAL A 75 1.26 -2.55 1.43
CA VAL A 75 1.26 -1.11 1.18
C VAL A 75 0.86 -0.84 -0.27
N VAL A 76 0.00 0.15 -0.50
CA VAL A 76 -0.33 0.67 -1.83
C VAL A 76 0.09 2.12 -1.92
N GLU A 77 0.87 2.47 -2.94
CA GLU A 77 1.22 3.84 -3.30
C GLU A 77 0.57 4.18 -4.64
N ILE A 78 -0.15 5.30 -4.68
CA ILE A 78 -0.78 5.81 -5.88
C ILE A 78 0.11 6.92 -6.44
N VAL A 79 0.58 6.74 -7.66
CA VAL A 79 1.65 7.54 -8.24
C VAL A 79 1.14 8.29 -9.47
N SER A 80 1.59 9.52 -9.64
CA SER A 80 1.33 10.36 -10.81
C SER A 80 2.63 11.03 -11.26
N PRO A 81 2.71 11.71 -12.42
CA PRO A 81 3.98 12.20 -12.96
C PRO A 81 4.59 13.32 -12.12
N SER A 82 3.77 13.94 -11.25
CA SER A 82 4.23 14.88 -10.22
C SER A 82 4.93 14.21 -9.02
N SER A 83 4.67 12.92 -8.79
CA SER A 83 5.38 12.08 -7.82
C SER A 83 6.66 11.53 -8.45
N LYS A 84 7.82 11.98 -7.95
CA LYS A 84 9.12 11.74 -8.59
C LYS A 84 9.50 10.27 -8.55
N ARG A 85 10.00 9.72 -9.67
CA ARG A 85 10.60 8.37 -9.78
C ARG A 85 11.58 8.02 -8.65
N THR A 86 12.33 8.99 -8.13
CA THR A 86 13.29 8.80 -7.03
C THR A 86 12.62 8.53 -5.68
N ASP A 87 11.44 9.10 -5.42
CA ASP A 87 10.70 8.87 -4.18
C ASP A 87 10.23 7.40 -4.10
N HIS A 88 9.80 6.84 -5.23
CA HIS A 88 9.35 5.46 -5.34
C HIS A 88 10.46 4.43 -5.07
N VAL A 89 11.69 4.71 -5.51
CA VAL A 89 12.83 3.81 -5.25
C VAL A 89 13.16 3.77 -3.76
N HIS A 90 13.19 4.93 -3.09
CA HIS A 90 13.47 4.97 -1.65
C HIS A 90 12.35 4.31 -0.84
N LYS A 91 11.08 4.64 -1.13
CA LYS A 91 9.93 4.02 -0.47
C LYS A 91 9.91 2.50 -0.63
N ARG A 92 10.17 2.00 -1.85
CA ARG A 92 10.24 0.56 -2.14
C ARG A 92 11.28 -0.14 -1.27
N ASN A 93 12.47 0.44 -1.10
CA ASN A 93 13.52 -0.15 -0.28
C ASN A 93 13.16 -0.09 1.21
N ASP A 94 12.67 1.05 1.69
CA ASP A 94 12.27 1.21 3.09
C ASP A 94 11.21 0.19 3.52
N TYR A 95 10.17 -0.01 2.69
CA TYR A 95 9.13 -0.99 2.97
C TYR A 95 9.65 -2.44 2.88
N ALA A 96 10.65 -2.71 2.03
CA ALA A 96 11.27 -4.02 1.94
C ALA A 96 12.16 -4.32 3.16
N ASP A 97 12.95 -3.34 3.59
CA ASP A 97 13.80 -3.41 4.76
C ASP A 97 12.95 -3.59 6.03
N ALA A 98 11.76 -2.98 6.07
CA ALA A 98 10.77 -3.14 7.14
C ALA A 98 10.04 -4.50 7.10
N GLY A 99 10.29 -5.35 6.10
CA GLY A 99 9.74 -6.70 6.02
C GLY A 99 8.28 -6.79 5.57
N ILE A 100 7.70 -5.70 5.03
CA ILE A 100 6.30 -5.70 4.57
C ILE A 100 6.18 -6.69 3.39
N PRO A 101 5.23 -7.65 3.40
CA PRO A 101 5.28 -8.75 2.42
C PRO A 101 4.88 -8.34 0.99
N ASN A 102 3.97 -7.37 0.85
CA ASN A 102 3.43 -6.95 -0.45
C ASN A 102 3.49 -5.43 -0.61
N TYR A 103 3.81 -5.00 -1.83
CA TYR A 103 3.86 -3.58 -2.19
C TYR A 103 3.26 -3.36 -3.57
N TRP A 104 2.18 -2.58 -3.67
CA TRP A 104 1.54 -2.27 -4.94
C TRP A 104 1.77 -0.80 -5.32
N ILE A 105 2.13 -0.60 -6.57
CA ILE A 105 2.31 0.72 -7.17
C ILE A 105 1.20 0.90 -8.20
N VAL A 106 0.34 1.90 -8.00
CA VAL A 106 -0.74 2.22 -8.92
C VAL A 106 -0.40 3.52 -9.65
N ASP A 107 0.01 3.41 -10.91
CA ASP A 107 0.25 4.57 -11.76
C ASP A 107 -1.09 5.01 -12.37
N ILE A 108 -1.52 6.22 -12.03
CA ILE A 108 -2.79 6.80 -12.48
C ILE A 108 -2.66 7.61 -13.77
N ASP A 109 -1.46 7.66 -14.38
CA ASP A 109 -1.34 8.14 -15.76
C ASP A 109 -1.97 7.16 -16.73
N GLU A 110 -2.56 7.67 -17.81
CA GLU A 110 -3.15 6.82 -18.84
C GLU A 110 -2.06 6.15 -19.71
N PRO A 111 -2.10 4.81 -19.88
CA PRO A 111 -3.07 3.88 -19.31
C PRO A 111 -2.78 3.54 -17.84
N ILE A 112 -3.82 3.58 -16.99
CA ILE A 112 -3.69 3.25 -15.56
C ILE A 112 -3.10 1.86 -15.42
N SER A 113 -2.07 1.74 -14.59
CA SER A 113 -1.38 0.48 -14.36
C SER A 113 -1.22 0.16 -12.89
N LEU A 114 -1.22 -1.13 -12.57
CA LEU A 114 -0.89 -1.64 -11.24
C LEU A 114 0.29 -2.59 -11.36
N THR A 115 1.36 -2.30 -10.63
CA THR A 115 2.50 -3.20 -10.43
C THR A 115 2.46 -3.78 -9.03
N ALA A 116 2.23 -5.09 -8.93
CA ALA A 116 2.23 -5.82 -7.68
C ALA A 116 3.64 -6.38 -7.42
N CYS A 117 4.25 -5.99 -6.31
CA CYS A 117 5.54 -6.51 -5.87
C CYS A 117 5.37 -7.43 -4.67
N ARG A 118 6.17 -8.50 -4.61
CA ARG A 118 6.28 -9.40 -3.45
C ARG A 118 7.69 -9.37 -2.87
N LEU A 119 7.78 -9.29 -1.55
CA LEU A 119 9.06 -9.34 -0.85
C LEU A 119 9.68 -10.73 -1.01
N THR A 120 10.97 -10.77 -1.32
CA THR A 120 11.76 -12.00 -1.43
C THR A 120 12.89 -11.97 -0.40
N GLU A 121 13.31 -13.14 0.09
CA GLU A 121 14.36 -13.24 1.11
C GLU A 121 15.73 -12.68 0.68
N GLN A 122 15.99 -12.61 -0.64
CA GLN A 122 17.34 -12.38 -1.18
C GLN A 122 17.47 -11.05 -1.93
N PHE A 123 16.39 -10.53 -2.51
CA PHE A 123 16.47 -9.42 -3.47
C PHE A 123 15.50 -8.29 -3.16
N GLY A 124 14.95 -8.23 -1.95
CA GLY A 124 13.87 -7.30 -1.61
C GLY A 124 12.63 -7.58 -2.48
N TYR A 125 11.87 -6.54 -2.80
CA TYR A 125 10.69 -6.66 -3.66
C TYR A 125 11.04 -7.08 -5.09
N GLN A 126 10.32 -8.08 -5.61
CA GLN A 126 10.30 -8.43 -7.03
C GLN A 126 8.92 -8.14 -7.62
N ASP A 127 8.87 -7.70 -8.86
CA ASP A 127 7.61 -7.45 -9.58
C ASP A 127 6.96 -8.81 -9.91
N ASP A 128 5.84 -9.11 -9.26
CA ASP A 128 5.10 -10.39 -9.39
C ASP A 128 4.11 -10.32 -10.56
N GLN A 129 3.41 -9.19 -10.71
CA GLN A 129 2.41 -8.98 -11.76
C GLN A 129 2.30 -7.49 -12.14
N VAL A 130 2.08 -7.22 -13.41
CA VAL A 130 1.75 -5.88 -13.94
C VAL A 130 0.48 -5.98 -14.78
N ALA A 131 -0.46 -5.06 -14.58
CA ALA A 131 -1.72 -5.03 -15.32
C ALA A 131 -2.11 -3.60 -15.75
N THR A 132 -2.62 -3.48 -16.98
CA THR A 132 -3.32 -2.29 -17.50
C THR A 132 -4.73 -2.75 -17.92
N GLY A 133 -5.75 -2.44 -17.12
CA GLY A 133 -7.10 -2.98 -17.27
C GLY A 133 -7.59 -3.70 -16.01
N VAL A 134 -7.78 -5.03 -16.07
CA VAL A 134 -8.19 -5.83 -14.92
C VAL A 134 -6.97 -6.42 -14.22
N PHE A 135 -6.82 -6.12 -12.94
CA PHE A 135 -5.87 -6.77 -12.05
C PHE A 135 -6.61 -7.80 -11.19
N ARG A 136 -6.07 -9.02 -11.08
CA ARG A 136 -6.61 -10.09 -10.25
C ARG A 136 -5.48 -10.82 -9.55
N THR A 137 -5.64 -11.07 -8.25
CA THR A 137 -4.67 -11.79 -7.41
C THR A 137 -5.40 -12.48 -6.27
N ASP A 138 -4.79 -13.53 -5.71
CA ASP A 138 -5.18 -14.16 -4.45
C ASP A 138 -4.24 -13.80 -3.29
N VAL A 139 -3.24 -12.93 -3.54
CA VAL A 139 -2.21 -12.52 -2.58
C VAL A 139 -2.18 -11.00 -2.45
N PRO A 140 -2.22 -10.45 -1.22
CA PRO A 140 -2.37 -11.16 0.06
C PRO A 140 -3.78 -11.73 0.31
N PHE A 141 -4.76 -11.34 -0.50
CA PHE A 141 -6.14 -11.81 -0.44
C PHE A 141 -6.76 -11.81 -1.83
N PRO A 142 -7.84 -12.58 -2.06
CA PRO A 142 -8.57 -12.56 -3.31
C PRO A 142 -9.16 -11.18 -3.57
N VAL A 143 -8.73 -10.55 -4.67
CA VAL A 143 -9.29 -9.29 -5.16
C VAL A 143 -9.23 -9.20 -6.67
N GLU A 144 -10.21 -8.52 -7.25
CA GLU A 144 -10.26 -8.16 -8.65
C GLU A 144 -10.55 -6.66 -8.78
N VAL A 145 -9.72 -5.95 -9.55
CA VAL A 145 -9.79 -4.50 -9.72
C VAL A 145 -9.84 -4.17 -11.21
N GLU A 146 -10.93 -3.56 -11.66
CA GLU A 146 -11.01 -2.97 -13.01
C GLU A 146 -10.52 -1.52 -12.96
N LEU A 147 -9.24 -1.31 -13.27
CA LEU A 147 -8.51 -0.05 -13.06
C LEU A 147 -9.16 1.14 -13.78
N SER A 148 -9.77 0.91 -14.96
CA SER A 148 -10.47 1.96 -15.72
C SER A 148 -11.75 2.48 -15.05
N ARG A 149 -12.29 1.79 -14.03
CA ARG A 149 -13.49 2.25 -13.31
C ARG A 149 -13.19 3.17 -12.12
N LEU A 150 -11.91 3.44 -11.86
CA LEU A 150 -11.46 4.21 -10.71
C LEU A 150 -11.23 5.71 -11.00
N VAL A 151 -11.41 6.13 -12.25
CA VAL A 151 -11.22 7.52 -12.73
C VAL A 151 -12.51 8.26 -13.04
#